data_AF-A0A2M8KM88-F1
#
_entry.id   AF-A0A2M8KM88-F1
#
_cell.length_a   1.000
_cell.length_b   1.000
_cell.length_c   1.000
_cell.angle_alpha   90.00
_cell.angle_beta   90.00
_cell.angle_gamma   90.00
#
_symmetry.space_group_name_H-M   'P 1'
#
loop_
_entity.id
_entity.type
_entity.pdbx_description
1 polymer ?
#
loop_
_entity_poly.entity_id
_entity_poly.type
_entity_poly.pdbx_seq_one_letter_code
_entity_poly.pdbx_strand_id
1 'polypeptide(L)'
;QKLHYINIMKSVKKLLPDCVFVFYESPKRINETLQCFTSPAGRQETLKWDPDIVICREMTKKFEEIVRGKAIELMNRHYKGEITVVIK
;
A
#
# COMPACT_ATOMS: atom_id res chain seq x y z
N GLN A 1 10.52 -9.05 -6.26
CA GLN A 1 9.28 -8.95 -7.08
C GLN A 1 8.43 -7.72 -6.70
N LYS A 2 8.00 -7.53 -5.45
CA LYS A 2 7.16 -6.37 -5.02
C LYS A 2 7.75 -4.99 -5.37
N LEU A 3 9.04 -4.78 -5.09
CA LEU A 3 9.75 -3.53 -5.42
C LEU A 3 9.72 -3.18 -6.92
N HIS A 4 9.72 -4.19 -7.80
CA HIS A 4 9.64 -3.97 -9.24
C HIS A 4 8.29 -3.34 -9.63
N TYR A 5 7.18 -3.85 -9.10
CA TYR A 5 5.85 -3.28 -9.34
C TYR A 5 5.70 -1.87 -8.76
N ILE A 6 6.27 -1.60 -7.58
CA ILE A 6 6.25 -0.25 -6.98
C ILE A 6 7.01 0.75 -7.85
N ASN A 7 8.14 0.36 -8.45
CA ASN A 7 8.86 1.21 -9.39
C ASN A 7 8.05 1.48 -10.67
N ILE A 8 7.31 0.49 -11.17
CA ILE A 8 6.38 0.68 -12.28
C ILE A 8 5.27 1.66 -11.88
N MET A 9 4.62 1.45 -10.73
CA MET A 9 3.55 2.32 -10.23
C MET A 9 4.04 3.77 -10.08
N LYS A 10 5.23 3.97 -9.51
CA LYS A 10 5.88 5.29 -9.40
C LYS A 10 6.10 5.94 -10.76
N SER A 11 6.51 5.15 -11.76
CA SER A 11 6.73 5.64 -13.12
C SER A 11 5.41 6.03 -13.80
N VAL A 12 4.37 5.21 -13.64
CA VAL A 12 3.01 5.51 -14.11
C VAL A 12 2.48 6.77 -13.43
N LYS A 13 2.65 6.91 -12.11
CA LYS A 13 2.20 8.09 -11.36
C LYS A 13 2.87 9.39 -11.82
N LYS A 14 4.15 9.31 -12.23
CA LYS A 14 4.87 10.45 -12.82
C LYS A 14 4.27 10.90 -14.16
N LEU A 15 3.76 9.96 -14.96
CA LEU A 15 3.15 10.23 -16.26
C LEU A 15 1.66 10.60 -16.15
N LEU A 16 0.96 9.98 -15.20
CA LEU A 16 -0.46 10.15 -14.94
C LEU A 16 -0.65 10.52 -13.46
N PRO A 17 -0.51 11.81 -13.10
CA PRO A 17 -0.54 12.27 -11.71
C PRO A 17 -1.82 11.91 -10.95
N ASP A 18 -2.94 11.77 -11.64
CA ASP A 18 -4.23 11.42 -11.04
C ASP A 18 -4.55 9.91 -11.08
N CYS A 19 -3.62 9.09 -11.58
CA CYS A 19 -3.79 7.63 -11.61
C CYS A 19 -3.93 7.07 -10.19
N VAL A 20 -4.87 6.16 -10.02
CA VAL A 20 -5.12 5.41 -8.78
C VAL A 20 -4.86 3.93 -9.04
N PHE A 21 -4.14 3.28 -8.14
CA PHE A 21 -3.85 1.86 -8.22
C PHE A 21 -4.74 1.10 -7.25
N VAL A 22 -5.27 -0.04 -7.69
CA VAL A 22 -6.08 -0.93 -6.86
C VAL A 22 -5.54 -2.35 -7.00
N PHE A 23 -5.32 -3.04 -5.89
CA PHE A 23 -4.90 -4.43 -5.90
C PHE A 23 -5.39 -5.18 -4.67
N TYR A 24 -5.42 -6.51 -4.77
CA TYR A 24 -5.71 -7.40 -3.66
C TYR A 24 -4.44 -7.84 -2.95
N GLU A 25 -4.52 -8.03 -1.63
CA GLU A 25 -3.39 -8.52 -0.85
C GLU A 25 -3.85 -9.48 0.25
N SER A 26 -2.96 -10.39 0.64
CA SER A 26 -3.18 -11.26 1.79
C SER A 26 -2.96 -10.50 3.10
N PRO A 27 -3.79 -10.74 4.14
CA PRO A 27 -3.56 -10.19 5.48
C PRO A 27 -2.20 -10.58 6.05
N LYS A 28 -1.64 -11.72 5.64
CA LYS A 28 -0.31 -12.17 6.09
C LYS A 28 0.85 -11.40 5.45
N ARG A 29 0.62 -10.75 4.30
CA ARG A 29 1.68 -10.11 3.50
C ARG A 29 1.58 -8.60 3.42
N ILE A 30 0.43 -8.01 3.80
CA ILE A 30 0.20 -6.58 3.65
C ILE A 30 1.24 -5.72 4.38
N ASN A 31 1.68 -6.12 5.58
CA ASN A 31 2.70 -5.37 6.30
C ASN A 31 4.05 -5.35 5.56
N GLU A 32 4.46 -6.46 4.94
CA GLU A 32 5.65 -6.48 4.07
C GLU A 32 5.47 -5.62 2.82
N THR A 33 4.26 -5.58 2.28
CA THR A 33 3.92 -4.75 1.11
C THR A 33 3.97 -3.26 1.48
N LEU A 34 3.44 -2.86 2.64
CA LEU A 34 3.52 -1.50 3.17
C LEU A 34 4.98 -1.08 3.45
N GLN A 35 5.80 -1.99 3.98
CA GLN A 35 7.23 -1.74 4.19
C GLN A 35 7.98 -1.37 2.91
N CYS A 36 7.52 -1.84 1.75
CA CYS A 36 8.14 -1.48 0.48
C CYS A 36 7.92 -0.01 0.08
N PHE A 37 6.96 0.68 0.68
CA PHE A 37 6.72 2.12 0.52
C PHE A 37 7.46 2.95 1.57
N THR A 38 7.90 2.35 2.67
CA THR A 38 8.71 3.02 3.70
C THR A 38 10.19 2.92 3.35
N SER A 39 10.95 4.02 3.44
CA SER A 39 12.41 3.96 3.32
C SER A 39 13.00 3.26 4.55
N PRO A 40 13.83 2.21 4.39
CA PRO A 40 14.65 1.72 5.49
C PRO A 40 15.67 2.81 5.83
N ALA A 41 15.62 3.30 7.07
CA ALA A 41 16.59 4.24 7.60
C ALA A 41 18.02 3.79 7.25
N GLY A 42 18.65 4.46 6.27
CA GLY A 42 20.05 4.26 5.92
C GLY A 42 20.37 3.52 4.61
N ARG A 43 19.40 3.16 3.74
CA ARG A 43 19.73 2.69 2.37
C ARG A 43 19.01 3.47 1.28
N GLN A 44 19.74 4.47 0.79
CA GLN A 44 19.68 5.04 -0.56
C GLN A 44 18.38 5.78 -0.95
N GLU A 45 18.56 6.91 -1.62
CA GLU A 45 17.58 7.92 -2.08
C GLU A 45 16.41 7.40 -2.95
N THR A 46 16.26 6.09 -3.13
CA THR A 46 15.54 5.49 -4.27
C THR A 46 14.03 5.33 -4.07
N LEU A 47 13.49 5.43 -2.84
CA LEU A 47 12.04 5.34 -2.59
C LEU A 47 11.47 6.62 -1.95
N LYS A 48 11.69 7.77 -2.59
CA LYS A 48 10.83 8.96 -2.42
C LYS A 48 9.45 8.71 -3.05
N TRP A 49 8.63 7.85 -2.45
CA TRP A 49 7.21 7.75 -2.79
C TRP A 49 6.41 7.37 -1.56
N ASP A 50 5.69 8.34 -1.00
CA ASP A 50 4.86 8.20 0.20
C ASP A 50 3.38 8.45 -0.17
N PRO A 51 2.74 7.52 -0.88
CA PRO A 51 1.39 7.72 -1.39
C PRO A 51 0.35 7.68 -0.27
N ASP A 52 -0.85 8.20 -0.55
CA ASP A 52 -2.00 8.00 0.32
C ASP A 52 -2.58 6.61 0.06
N ILE A 53 -2.76 5.84 1.13
CA ILE A 53 -3.19 4.45 1.06
C ILE A 53 -4.54 4.28 1.78
N VAL A 54 -5.44 3.54 1.15
CA VAL A 54 -6.68 3.05 1.77
C VAL A 54 -6.65 1.53 1.77
N ILE A 55 -6.89 0.93 2.93
CA ILE A 55 -7.02 -0.52 3.08
C ILE A 55 -8.47 -0.81 3.44
N CYS A 56 -9.14 -1.54 2.56
CA CYS A 56 -10.50 -2.01 2.74
C CYS A 56 -10.47 -3.51 3.06
N ARG A 57 -10.99 -3.89 4.22
CA ARG A 57 -11.10 -5.26 4.68
C ARG A 57 -12.55 -5.73 4.60
N GLU A 58 -12.76 -6.92 4.03
CA GLU A 58 -14.07 -7.59 4.01
C GLU A 58 -15.21 -6.68 3.51
N MET A 59 -14.98 -5.94 2.42
CA MET A 59 -15.97 -5.00 1.87
C MET A 59 -17.33 -5.67 1.71
N THR A 60 -18.40 -4.95 2.02
CA THR A 60 -19.82 -5.41 1.98
C THR A 60 -20.22 -6.41 3.07
N LYS A 61 -19.30 -6.86 3.93
CA LYS A 61 -19.60 -7.80 5.02
C LYS A 61 -19.94 -7.04 6.31
N LYS A 62 -20.62 -7.72 7.25
CA LYS A 62 -21.03 -7.15 8.56
C LYS A 62 -19.87 -6.52 9.35
N PHE A 63 -18.66 -7.07 9.21
CA PHE A 63 -17.47 -6.61 9.94
C PHE A 63 -16.44 -5.99 8.99
N GLU A 64 -16.90 -5.24 7.97
CA GLU A 64 -16.01 -4.49 7.09
C GLU A 64 -15.23 -3.41 7.85
N GLU A 65 -14.04 -3.07 7.36
CA GLU A 65 -13.20 -2.03 7.93
C GLU A 65 -12.51 -1.26 6.81
N ILE A 66 -12.51 0.08 6.90
CA ILE A 66 -11.78 0.96 5.97
C ILE A 66 -10.84 1.83 6.80
N VAL A 67 -9.55 1.70 6.52
CA VAL A 67 -8.50 2.52 7.17
C VAL A 67 -7.72 3.28 6.12
N ARG A 68 -7.34 4.51 6.47
CA ARG A 68 -6.64 5.44 5.57
C ARG A 68 -5.41 5.97 6.28
N GLY A 69 -4.35 6.21 5.53
CA GLY A 69 -3.13 6.80 6.07
C GLY A 69 -1.93 6.57 5.18
N LYS A 70 -0.76 6.93 5.71
CA LYS A 70 0.54 6.61 5.10
C LYS A 70 0.96 5.18 5.42
N ALA A 71 1.90 4.65 4.65
CA ALA A 71 2.39 3.29 4.84
C ALA A 71 2.92 3.03 6.27
N ILE A 72 3.58 4.04 6.86
CA ILE A 72 4.14 3.99 8.22
C ILE A 72 3.05 3.95 9.32
N GLU A 73 1.89 4.54 9.08
CA GLU A 73 0.76 4.57 10.02
C GLU A 73 -0.07 3.28 9.94
N LEU A 74 -0.10 2.69 8.74
CA LEU A 74 -0.86 1.49 8.44
C LEU A 74 -0.09 0.20 8.72
N MET A 75 1.25 0.25 8.77
CA MET A 75 2.07 -0.88 9.19
C MET A 75 1.92 -1.14 10.70
N ASN A 76 2.20 -2.38 11.12
CA ASN A 76 2.05 -2.86 12.51
C ASN A 76 0.60 -3.06 12.98
N ARG A 77 -0.39 -2.97 12.09
CA ARG A 77 -1.74 -3.45 12.35
C ARG A 77 -1.85 -4.94 12.04
N HIS A 78 -2.72 -5.64 12.78
CA HIS A 78 -3.03 -7.04 12.53
C HIS A 78 -4.27 -7.16 11.65
N TYR A 79 -4.07 -7.24 10.34
CA TYR A 79 -5.17 -7.42 9.39
C TYR A 79 -5.65 -8.87 9.34
N LYS A 80 -6.93 -9.06 8.98
CA LYS A 80 -7.57 -10.38 8.84
C LYS A 80 -8.47 -10.36 7.61
N GLY A 81 -8.79 -11.54 7.07
CA GLY A 81 -9.78 -11.65 5.99
C GLY A 81 -9.29 -11.12 4.64
N GLU A 82 -10.22 -10.86 3.74
CA GLU A 82 -9.97 -10.33 2.40
C GLU A 82 -9.58 -8.85 2.45
N ILE A 83 -8.54 -8.47 1.71
CA ILE A 83 -8.04 -7.09 1.68
C ILE A 83 -7.93 -6.57 0.26
N THR A 84 -8.49 -5.37 0.06
CA THR A 84 -8.26 -4.51 -1.11
C THR A 84 -7.45 -3.30 -0.67
N VAL A 85 -6.41 -2.96 -1.43
CA VAL A 85 -5.57 -1.78 -1.21
C VAL A 85 -5.79 -0.81 -2.37
N VAL A 86 -6.05 0.44 -2.03
CA VAL A 86 -6.15 1.56 -2.97
C VAL A 86 -5.00 2.51 -2.68
N ILE A 87 -4.26 2.88 -3.72
CA ILE A 87 -3.13 3.81 -3.62
C ILE A 87 -3.39 4.99 -4.54
N LYS A 88 -3.39 6.19 -3.95
CA LYS A 88 -3.40 7.45 -4.68
C LYS A 88 -1.97 7.91 -4.89
#